data_AF-A0A1C6K822-F1
#
_entry.id   AF-A0A1C6K822-F1
#
_cell.length_a   1.000
_cell.length_b   1.000
_cell.length_c   1.000
_cell.angle_alpha   90.00
_cell.angle_beta   90.00
_cell.angle_gamma   90.00
#
_symmetry.space_group_name_H-M   'P 1'
#
loop_
_entity.id
_entity.type
_entity.pdbx_description
1 polymer ?
#
loop_
_entity_poly.entity_id
_entity_poly.type
_entity_poly.pdbx_seq_one_letter_code
_entity_poly.pdbx_strand_id
1 'polypeptide(L)'
;MRVRNKKKAFTIIELMSVIAIIVILAAVLVPTVSGYINRTKKTNIIVQSRNVVYHVLSSGEVINMDIELKELINNGFLQDYEGLHDLLQQDITYKSLKSIVADQEAVNKINIENGKIIEWTGENPYKKK
;
A
#
# COMPACT_ATOMS: atom_id res chain seq x y z
N MET A 1 -68.44 -7.53 -12.16
CA MET A 1 -67.58 -6.35 -12.39
C MET A 1 -66.13 -6.76 -12.11
N ARG A 2 -65.26 -6.87 -13.12
CA ARG A 2 -63.85 -7.29 -12.92
C ARG A 2 -62.99 -6.06 -12.64
N VAL A 3 -62.45 -5.96 -11.42
CA VAL A 3 -61.50 -4.91 -11.03
C VAL A 3 -60.15 -5.21 -11.70
N ARG A 4 -59.76 -4.39 -12.68
CA ARG A 4 -58.52 -4.56 -13.44
C ARG A 4 -57.39 -3.89 -12.67
N ASN A 5 -56.68 -4.66 -11.83
CA ASN A 5 -55.50 -4.18 -11.11
C ASN A 5 -54.41 -3.80 -12.13
N LYS A 6 -54.21 -2.49 -12.37
CA LYS A 6 -53.10 -2.00 -13.19
C LYS A 6 -51.81 -2.28 -12.42
N LYS A 7 -51.02 -3.25 -12.87
CA LYS A 7 -49.65 -3.42 -12.38
C LYS A 7 -48.88 -2.16 -12.79
N LYS A 8 -48.35 -1.41 -11.81
CA LYS A 8 -47.43 -0.31 -12.09
C LYS A 8 -46.14 -0.96 -12.62
N ALA A 9 -45.89 -0.80 -13.92
CA ALA A 9 -44.62 -1.16 -14.52
C ALA A 9 -43.63 -0.03 -14.27
N PHE A 10 -42.38 -0.39 -13.96
CA PHE A 10 -41.28 0.55 -13.88
C PHE A 10 -41.02 1.15 -15.25
N THR A 11 -40.85 2.46 -15.34
CA THR A 11 -40.61 3.14 -16.60
C THR A 11 -39.12 3.10 -16.94
N ILE A 12 -38.80 3.05 -18.24
CA ILE A 12 -37.41 3.04 -18.70
C ILE A 12 -36.67 4.32 -18.28
N ILE A 13 -37.38 5.45 -18.18
CA ILE A 13 -36.79 6.73 -17.76
C ILE A 13 -36.35 6.73 -16.28
N GLU A 14 -37.12 6.05 -15.41
CA GLU A 14 -36.72 5.86 -14.00
C GLU A 14 -35.43 5.03 -13.91
N LEU A 15 -35.23 4.05 -14.81
CA LEU A 15 -33.98 3.29 -14.86
C LEU A 15 -32.80 4.11 -15.38
N MET A 16 -32.99 4.82 -16.48
CA MET A 16 -31.92 5.56 -17.16
C MET A 16 -31.39 6.71 -16.30
N SER A 17 -32.28 7.43 -15.60
CA SER A 17 -31.89 8.52 -14.71
C SER A 17 -31.03 8.02 -13.54
N VAL A 18 -31.35 6.86 -12.96
CA VAL A 18 -30.56 6.27 -11.87
C VAL A 18 -29.17 5.85 -12.35
N ILE A 19 -29.07 5.18 -13.50
CA ILE A 19 -27.77 4.78 -14.06
C ILE A 19 -26.91 6.02 -14.37
N ALA A 20 -27.51 7.07 -14.93
CA ALA A 20 -26.80 8.32 -15.21
C ALA A 20 -26.21 8.95 -13.94
N ILE A 21 -26.97 9.01 -12.84
CA ILE A 21 -26.47 9.55 -11.57
C ILE A 21 -25.36 8.66 -10.99
N ILE A 22 -25.51 7.33 -11.02
CA ILE A 22 -24.48 6.40 -10.52
C ILE A 22 -23.18 6.57 -11.28
N VAL A 23 -23.23 6.72 -12.61
CA VAL A 23 -22.05 6.92 -13.46
C VAL A 23 -21.32 8.23 -13.09
N ILE A 24 -22.06 9.32 -12.92
CA ILE A 24 -21.49 10.62 -12.53
C ILE A 24 -20.83 10.52 -11.16
N LEU A 25 -21.49 9.91 -10.18
CA LEU A 25 -20.94 9.74 -8.83
C LEU A 25 -19.69 8.85 -8.87
N ALA A 26 -19.74 7.71 -9.57
CA ALA A 26 -18.61 6.80 -9.69
C ALA A 26 -17.38 7.49 -10.32
N ALA A 27 -17.59 8.31 -11.35
CA ALA A 27 -16.50 9.03 -12.01
C ALA A 27 -15.72 9.97 -11.05
N VAL A 28 -16.40 10.62 -10.10
CA VAL A 28 -15.77 11.51 -9.11
C VAL A 28 -15.20 10.73 -7.91
N LEU A 29 -15.87 9.66 -7.49
CA LEU A 29 -15.50 8.87 -6.32
C LEU A 29 -14.24 8.01 -6.53
N VAL A 30 -14.11 7.35 -7.69
CA VAL A 30 -13.01 6.42 -7.98
C VAL A 30 -11.60 7.03 -7.83
N PRO A 31 -11.26 8.19 -8.44
CA PRO A 31 -9.91 8.76 -8.31
C PRO A 31 -9.62 9.19 -6.88
N THR A 32 -10.61 9.74 -6.17
CA THR A 32 -10.51 10.18 -4.78
C THR A 32 -10.16 9.01 -3.86
N VAL A 33 -10.94 7.93 -3.93
CA VAL A 33 -10.71 6.73 -3.12
C VAL A 33 -9.38 6.06 -3.48
N SER A 34 -9.05 5.97 -4.77
CA SER A 34 -7.77 5.43 -5.22
C SER A 34 -6.56 6.21 -4.67
N GLY A 35 -6.63 7.54 -4.65
CA GLY A 35 -5.60 8.39 -4.05
C GLY A 35 -5.39 8.14 -2.57
N TYR A 36 -6.48 8.01 -1.80
CA TYR A 36 -6.40 7.65 -0.37
C TYR A 36 -5.80 6.27 -0.15
N ILE A 37 -6.23 5.27 -0.92
CA ILE A 37 -5.67 3.91 -0.86
C ILE A 37 -4.16 3.94 -1.13
N ASN A 38 -3.72 4.71 -2.13
CA ASN A 38 -2.30 4.80 -2.45
C ASN A 38 -1.48 5.40 -1.30
N ARG A 39 -1.99 6.45 -0.64
CA ARG A 39 -1.31 7.06 0.51
C ARG A 39 -1.26 6.14 1.74
N THR A 40 -2.35 5.39 1.99
CA THR A 40 -2.37 4.36 3.04
C THR A 40 -1.35 3.27 2.75
N LYS A 41 -1.24 2.80 1.49
CA LYS A 41 -0.22 1.82 1.10
C LYS A 41 1.21 2.31 1.36
N LYS A 42 1.53 3.57 0.98
CA LYS A 42 2.84 4.18 1.28
C LYS A 42 3.13 4.23 2.77
N THR A 43 2.12 4.58 3.57
CA THR A 43 2.25 4.63 5.04
C THR A 43 2.47 3.23 5.62
N ASN A 44 1.73 2.23 5.14
CA ASN A 44 1.90 0.85 5.57
C ASN A 44 3.30 0.32 5.22
N ILE A 45 3.83 0.61 4.03
CA ILE A 45 5.20 0.25 3.66
C ILE A 45 6.20 0.78 4.69
N ILE A 46 6.08 2.04 5.10
CA ILE A 46 6.99 2.62 6.12
C ILE A 46 6.84 1.88 7.46
N VAL A 47 5.62 1.56 7.87
CA VAL A 47 5.37 0.80 9.11
C VAL A 47 5.97 -0.61 9.01
N GLN A 48 5.79 -1.31 7.89
CA GLN A 48 6.37 -2.64 7.68
C GLN A 48 7.90 -2.57 7.69
N SER A 49 8.50 -1.59 7.00
CA SER A 49 9.94 -1.33 7.04
C SER A 49 10.44 -1.05 8.46
N ARG A 50 9.70 -0.26 9.25
CA ARG A 50 10.02 0.03 10.66
C ARG A 50 10.02 -1.24 11.49
N ASN A 51 9.01 -2.07 11.34
CA ASN A 51 8.85 -3.30 12.10
C ASN A 51 9.97 -4.30 11.77
N VAL A 52 10.30 -4.48 10.48
CA VAL A 52 11.43 -5.32 10.05
C VAL A 52 12.75 -4.80 10.61
N VAL A 53 13.03 -3.50 10.46
CA VAL A 53 14.27 -2.88 10.98
C VAL A 53 14.36 -3.01 12.50
N TYR A 54 13.26 -2.77 13.23
CA TYR A 54 13.23 -2.90 14.67
C TYR A 54 13.47 -4.34 15.12
N HIS A 55 12.83 -5.32 14.46
CA HIS A 55 13.02 -6.74 14.77
C HIS A 55 14.49 -7.14 14.62
N VAL A 56 15.10 -6.82 13.48
CA VAL A 56 16.52 -7.15 13.24
C VAL A 56 17.46 -6.41 14.18
N LEU A 57 17.17 -5.15 14.52
CA LEU A 57 17.97 -4.43 15.53
C LEU A 57 17.84 -5.06 16.92
N SER A 58 16.65 -5.58 17.26
CA SER A 58 16.38 -6.22 18.55
C SER A 58 16.95 -7.63 18.69
N SER A 59 17.16 -8.35 17.57
CA SER A 59 17.81 -9.67 17.60
C SER A 59 19.31 -9.59 17.92
N GLY A 60 19.90 -8.39 17.80
CA GLY A 60 21.31 -8.15 18.11
C GLY A 60 22.29 -8.67 17.06
N GLU A 61 21.79 -9.14 15.92
CA GLU A 61 22.61 -9.71 14.86
C GLU A 61 23.20 -8.64 13.94
N VAL A 62 24.48 -8.81 13.61
CA VAL A 62 25.17 -7.92 12.65
C VAL A 62 24.86 -8.42 11.25
N ILE A 63 23.86 -7.81 10.63
CA ILE A 63 23.51 -8.09 9.24
C ILE A 63 24.24 -7.17 8.26
N ASN A 64 24.57 -7.70 7.09
CA ASN A 64 25.09 -6.88 6.00
C ASN A 64 24.01 -5.88 5.57
N MET A 65 24.37 -4.60 5.41
CA MET A 65 23.42 -3.58 4.98
C MET A 65 22.88 -3.84 3.57
N ASP A 66 23.67 -4.51 2.72
CA ASP A 66 23.28 -4.79 1.33
C ASP A 66 22.51 -6.11 1.16
N ILE A 67 22.11 -6.77 2.27
CA ILE A 67 21.27 -7.98 2.23
C ILE A 67 19.84 -7.66 1.74
N GLU A 68 19.29 -8.52 0.90
CA GLU A 68 17.91 -8.44 0.43
C GLU A 68 16.92 -8.97 1.47
N LEU A 69 15.68 -8.47 1.45
CA LEU A 69 14.62 -8.93 2.35
C LEU A 69 14.33 -10.43 2.19
N LYS A 70 14.41 -10.97 0.97
CA LYS A 70 14.28 -12.41 0.71
C LYS A 70 15.31 -13.23 1.48
N GLU A 71 16.55 -12.75 1.53
CA GLU A 71 17.63 -13.42 2.24
C GLU A 71 17.45 -13.30 3.75
N LEU A 72 16.93 -12.18 4.25
CA LEU A 72 16.55 -12.03 5.67
C LEU A 72 15.48 -13.05 6.09
N ILE A 73 14.46 -13.24 5.26
CA ILE A 73 13.40 -14.24 5.50
C ILE A 73 13.99 -15.65 5.48
N ASN A 74 14.75 -15.99 4.44
CA ASN A 74 15.30 -17.33 4.24
C ASN A 74 16.30 -17.72 5.33
N ASN A 75 17.08 -16.76 5.84
CA ASN A 75 18.04 -16.99 6.91
C ASN A 75 17.39 -17.05 8.30
N GLY A 76 16.05 -16.93 8.38
CA GLY A 76 15.30 -17.08 9.63
C GLY A 76 15.31 -15.86 10.54
N PHE A 77 15.88 -14.73 10.12
CA PHE A 77 15.91 -13.48 10.90
C PHE A 77 14.53 -12.91 11.24
N LEU A 78 13.48 -13.42 10.58
CA LEU A 78 12.09 -13.01 10.76
C LEU A 78 11.18 -14.19 11.18
N GLN A 79 11.73 -15.27 11.76
CA GLN A 79 10.91 -16.42 12.19
C GLN A 79 9.90 -16.06 13.27
N ASP A 80 10.29 -15.20 14.23
CA ASP A 80 9.42 -14.74 15.33
C ASP A 80 8.74 -13.39 15.03
N TYR A 81 8.79 -12.96 13.76
CA TYR A 81 8.23 -11.68 13.33
C TYR A 81 6.74 -11.80 13.02
N GLU A 82 5.89 -11.28 13.91
CA GLU A 82 4.42 -11.26 13.72
C GLU A 82 3.91 -10.11 12.84
N GLY A 83 4.80 -9.25 12.33
CA GLY A 83 4.42 -8.11 11.52
C GLY A 83 4.06 -8.47 10.08
N LEU A 84 3.16 -7.69 9.47
CA LEU A 84 2.90 -7.77 8.03
C LEU A 84 4.14 -7.31 7.24
N HIS A 85 4.45 -7.98 6.13
CA HIS A 85 5.52 -7.56 5.19
C HIS A 85 5.10 -7.65 3.71
N ASP A 86 3.82 -7.88 3.46
CA ASP A 86 3.24 -8.21 2.14
C ASP A 86 3.38 -7.08 1.10
N LEU A 87 3.63 -5.85 1.56
CA LEU A 87 3.78 -4.68 0.68
C LEU A 87 5.25 -4.36 0.41
N LEU A 88 6.17 -5.02 1.10
CA LEU A 88 7.61 -4.90 0.84
C LEU A 88 7.98 -5.82 -0.32
N GLN A 89 8.77 -5.30 -1.25
CA GLN A 89 9.33 -6.12 -2.32
C GLN A 89 10.41 -7.05 -1.74
N GLN A 90 10.51 -8.27 -2.25
CA GLN A 90 11.45 -9.25 -1.71
C GLN A 90 12.93 -8.91 -2.00
N ASP A 91 13.18 -8.18 -3.08
CA ASP A 91 14.48 -7.68 -3.51
C ASP A 91 14.88 -6.35 -2.84
N ILE A 92 14.02 -5.77 -1.99
CA ILE A 92 14.39 -4.54 -1.29
C ILE A 92 15.52 -4.82 -0.30
N THR A 93 16.55 -3.99 -0.37
CA THR A 93 17.72 -4.09 0.51
C THR A 93 17.43 -3.57 1.92
N TYR A 94 18.02 -4.17 2.94
CA TYR A 94 17.92 -3.70 4.33
C TYR A 94 18.34 -2.23 4.51
N LYS A 95 19.39 -1.80 3.80
CA LYS A 95 19.82 -0.39 3.73
C LYS A 95 18.72 0.56 3.29
N SER A 96 17.93 0.16 2.29
CA SER A 96 16.79 0.92 1.77
C SER A 96 15.63 0.93 2.77
N LEU A 97 15.39 -0.17 3.48
CA LEU A 97 14.42 -0.18 4.58
C LEU A 97 14.82 0.82 5.68
N LYS A 98 16.09 0.80 6.10
CA LYS A 98 16.60 1.68 7.15
C LYS A 98 16.54 3.16 6.76
N SER A 99 16.81 3.49 5.50
CA SER A 99 16.71 4.87 5.01
C SER A 99 15.26 5.35 4.90
N ILE A 100 14.33 4.49 4.48
CA ILE A 100 12.88 4.78 4.50
C ILE A 100 12.40 5.05 5.94
N VAL A 101 12.87 4.27 6.91
CA VAL A 101 12.49 4.43 8.31
C VAL A 101 12.98 5.77 8.89
N ALA A 102 14.20 6.17 8.51
CA ALA A 102 14.85 7.38 9.02
C ALA A 102 14.27 8.67 8.42
N ASP A 103 13.65 8.61 7.24
CA ASP A 103 13.11 9.78 6.55
C ASP A 103 11.69 10.12 7.02
N GLN A 104 11.51 11.30 7.63
CA GLN A 104 10.21 11.80 8.09
C GLN A 104 9.23 12.07 6.95
N GLU A 105 9.74 12.33 5.74
CA GLU A 105 8.94 12.59 4.53
C GLU A 105 8.90 11.41 3.57
N ALA A 106 9.27 10.20 4.03
CA ALA A 106 9.30 9.00 3.19
C ALA A 106 8.00 8.76 2.41
N VAL A 107 6.84 9.11 2.98
CA VAL A 107 5.52 8.98 2.33
C VAL A 107 5.47 9.73 0.99
N ASN A 108 6.18 10.86 0.85
CA ASN A 108 6.18 11.65 -0.37
C ASN A 108 7.21 11.16 -1.40
N LYS A 109 8.22 10.40 -0.96
CA LYS A 109 9.35 9.93 -1.78
C LYS A 109 9.24 8.47 -2.21
N ILE A 110 8.27 7.74 -1.67
CA ILE A 110 7.92 6.39 -2.14
C ILE A 110 6.98 6.54 -3.33
N ASN A 111 7.38 6.02 -4.49
CA ASN A 111 6.48 5.90 -5.64
C ASN A 111 5.93 4.48 -5.73
N ILE A 112 4.62 4.34 -5.89
CA ILE A 112 3.91 3.06 -5.96
C ILE A 112 3.15 3.02 -7.26
N GLU A 113 3.42 2.00 -8.07
CA GLU A 113 2.59 1.65 -9.22
C GLU A 113 2.03 0.24 -9.01
N ASN A 114 0.75 0.04 -9.31
CA ASN A 114 0.06 -1.25 -9.21
C ASN A 114 0.20 -1.94 -7.84
N GLY A 115 0.39 -1.16 -6.76
CA GLY A 115 0.52 -1.69 -5.40
C GLY A 115 1.91 -2.20 -5.02
N LYS A 116 2.91 -2.06 -5.89
CA LYS A 116 4.32 -2.34 -5.59
C LYS A 116 5.12 -1.04 -5.55
N ILE A 117 6.12 -1.00 -4.68
CA ILE A 117 7.11 0.08 -4.71
C ILE A 117 7.85 -0.04 -6.04
N ILE A 118 7.93 1.03 -6.81
CA ILE A 118 8.70 1.04 -8.07
C ILE A 118 10.00 1.81 -7.91
N GLU A 119 9.99 2.89 -7.10
CA GLU A 119 11.14 3.75 -6.89
C GLU A 119 11.11 4.36 -5.48
N TRP A 120 12.27 4.35 -4.83
CA TRP A 120 12.56 5.17 -3.65
C TRP A 120 13.58 6.23 -4.07
N THR A 121 13.17 7.50 -4.04
CA THR A 121 14.01 8.64 -4.46
C THR A 121 14.73 9.33 -3.29
N GLY A 122 14.65 8.77 -2.08
CA GLY A 122 15.38 9.29 -0.93
C GLY A 122 16.87 8.98 -1.02
N GLU A 123 17.71 9.91 -0.58
CA GLU A 123 19.13 9.61 -0.33
C GLU A 123 19.27 8.79 0.96
N ASN A 124 20.22 7.86 0.98
CA ASN A 124 20.54 7.11 2.20
C ASN A 124 21.20 8.06 3.23
N PRO A 125 20.61 8.30 4.41
CA PRO A 125 21.17 9.20 5.41
C PRO A 125 22.51 8.69 6.01
N TYR A 126 22.88 7.43 5.75
CA TYR A 126 24.14 6.83 6.18
C TYR A 126 25.20 6.73 5.06
N LYS A 127 24.93 7.27 3.86
CA LYS A 127 25.95 7.40 2.82
C LYS A 127 26.94 8.46 3.32
N LYS A 128 28.02 8.04 4.00
CA LYS A 128 29.14 8.94 4.27
C LYS A 128 29.61 9.51 2.92
N LYS A 129 29.68 10.84 2.83
CA LYS A 129 30.30 11.56 1.72
C LYS A 129 31.73 11.09 1.51
#